data_AF-A0A8K0U0Z8-F1
#
_entry.id   AF-A0A8K0U0Z8-F1
#
_cell.length_a   1.000
_cell.length_b   1.000
_cell.length_c   1.000
_cell.angle_alpha   90.00
_cell.angle_beta   90.00
_cell.angle_gamma   90.00
#
_symmetry.space_group_name_H-M   'P 1'
#
loop_
_entity.id
_entity.type
_entity.pdbx_description
1 polymer ?
#
loop_
_entity_poly.entity_id
_entity_poly.type
_entity_poly.pdbx_seq_one_letter_code
_entity_poly.pdbx_strand_id
1 'polypeptide(L)' 'GDKVEYRPVGGASDTVSHSVGEIVEIHGSGEDATYSIRNDNTGKTTTYQVRCS' A
#
# COMPACT_ATOMS: atom_id res chain seq x y z
N GLY A 1 8.39 -5.22 -10.46
CA GLY A 1 8.49 -4.25 -9.36
C GLY A 1 8.68 -4.99 -8.06
N ASP A 2 9.04 -4.26 -7.01
CA ASP A 2 9.23 -4.83 -5.68
C ASP A 2 7.90 -5.28 -5.07
N LYS A 3 7.91 -6.44 -4.41
CA LYS A 3 6.74 -6.96 -3.68
C LYS A 3 6.75 -6.42 -2.25
N VAL A 4 5.58 -6.01 -1.79
CA VAL A 4 5.39 -5.48 -0.44
C VAL A 4 4.15 -6.06 0.22
N GLU A 5 4.23 -6.25 1.53
CA GLU A 5 3.09 -6.53 2.39
C GLU A 5 2.54 -5.23 2.97
N TYR A 6 1.22 -5.05 2.93
CA TYR A 6 0.58 -3.87 3.49
C TYR A 6 -0.75 -4.21 4.19
N ARG A 7 -1.18 -3.29 5.06
CA ARG A 7 -2.42 -3.41 5.85
C ARG A 7 -3.41 -2.34 5.40
N PRO A 8 -4.52 -2.70 4.73
CA PRO A 8 -5.52 -1.72 4.33
C PRO A 8 -6.26 -1.18 5.55
N VAL A 9 -6.35 0.16 5.66
CA VAL A 9 -7.14 0.84 6.69
C VAL A 9 -8.54 1.02 6.12
N GLY A 10 -9.50 0.18 6.53
CA GLY A 10 -10.89 0.28 6.06
C GLY A 10 -11.65 -1.04 5.80
N GLY A 11 -11.06 -2.20 6.09
CA GLY A 11 -11.81 -3.46 6.12
C GLY A 11 -12.60 -3.58 7.42
N ALA A 12 -13.84 -4.09 7.35
CA ALA A 12 -14.68 -4.39 8.51
C ALA A 12 -13.86 -5.08 9.62
N SER A 13 -14.11 -4.66 10.86
CA SER A 13 -13.21 -4.64 12.02
C SER A 13 -12.60 -5.97 12.50
N ASP A 14 -12.69 -7.08 11.78
CA ASP A 14 -12.37 -8.43 12.29
C ASP A 14 -11.40 -9.25 11.42
N THR A 15 -10.81 -8.69 10.36
CA THR A 15 -9.72 -9.40 9.67
C THR A 15 -8.72 -8.40 9.11
N VAL A 16 -7.59 -8.21 9.79
CA VAL A 16 -6.43 -7.53 9.20
C VAL A 16 -5.95 -8.42 8.06
N SER A 17 -6.49 -8.21 6.86
CA SER A 17 -6.10 -8.97 5.69
C SER A 17 -4.68 -8.53 5.30
N HIS A 18 -3.70 -9.38 5.59
CA HIS A 18 -2.34 -9.23 5.09
C HIS A 18 -2.42 -9.28 3.56
N SER A 19 -2.25 -8.13 2.92
CA SER A 19 -2.32 -8.01 1.47
C SER A 19 -0.92 -7.92 0.89
N VAL A 20 -0.64 -8.78 -0.09
CA VAL A 20 0.57 -8.70 -0.92
C VAL A 20 0.24 -7.89 -2.16
N GLY A 21 1.15 -7.00 -2.54
CA GLY A 21 1.04 -6.24 -3.77
C GLY A 21 2.38 -5.84 -4.34
N GLU A 22 2.34 -5.28 -5.54
CA GLU A 22 3.50 -4.76 -6.25
C GLU A 22 3.50 -3.23 -6.17
N ILE A 23 4.65 -2.63 -5.87
CA ILE A 23 4.82 -1.19 -6.04
C ILE A 23 4.87 -0.89 -7.55
N VAL A 24 3.89 -0.14 -8.01
CA VAL A 24 3.78 0.27 -9.42
C VAL A 24 4.21 1.71 -9.65
N GLU A 25 4.22 2.53 -8.60
CA GLU A 25 4.60 3.94 -8.68
C GLU A 25 5.16 4.43 -7.35
N ILE A 26 6.20 5.26 -7.42
CA ILE A 26 6.80 5.96 -6.28
C ILE A 26 6.87 7.42 -6.65
N HIS A 27 6.30 8.28 -5.80
CA HIS A 27 6.34 9.72 -5.95
C HIS A 27 6.96 10.38 -4.72
N GLY A 28 7.87 11.33 -4.94
CA GLY A 28 8.58 12.02 -3.87
C GLY A 28 9.67 11.18 -3.23
N SER A 29 10.19 11.67 -2.10
CA SER A 29 11.28 11.04 -1.34
C SER A 29 11.24 11.51 0.11
N GLY A 30 11.69 10.67 1.04
CA GLY A 30 11.71 11.02 2.47
C GLY A 30 10.30 11.01 3.10
N GLU A 31 9.97 12.05 3.85
CA GLU A 31 8.73 12.16 4.61
C GLU A 31 7.49 12.42 3.72
N ASP A 32 7.69 12.90 2.49
CA ASP A 32 6.62 13.13 1.51
C ASP A 32 6.47 11.96 0.51
N ALA A 33 7.18 10.85 0.74
CA ALA A 33 7.15 9.71 -0.16
C ALA A 33 5.75 9.07 -0.21
N THR A 34 5.27 8.88 -1.44
CA THR A 34 3.98 8.30 -1.75
C THR A 34 4.18 7.05 -2.61
N TYR A 35 3.52 5.95 -2.23
CA TYR A 35 3.67 4.63 -2.84
C TYR A 35 2.32 4.14 -3.36
N SER A 36 2.23 3.85 -4.65
CA SER A 36 1.07 3.21 -5.24
C SER A 36 1.31 1.70 -5.30
N ILE A 37 0.48 0.95 -4.57
CA ILE A 37 0.60 -0.50 -4.45
C ILE A 37 -0.60 -1.14 -5.16
N ARG A 38 -0.34 -2.01 -6.14
CA ARG A 38 -1.37 -2.83 -6.78
C ARG A 38 -1.52 -4.14 -6.04
N ASN A 39 -2.73 -4.42 -5.54
CA ASN A 39 -3.05 -5.65 -4.84
C ASN A 39 -3.09 -6.84 -5.80
N ASP A 40 -2.36 -7.92 -5.50
CA ASP A 40 -2.29 -9.11 -6.37
C ASP A 40 -3.64 -9.86 -6.41
N ASN A 41 -4.43 -9.82 -5.33
CA ASN A 41 -5.71 -10.55 -5.24
C ASN A 41 -6.89 -9.83 -5.91
N THR A 42 -6.92 -8.50 -5.86
CA THR A 42 -8.05 -7.69 -6.36
C THR A 42 -7.73 -6.90 -7.62
N GLY A 43 -6.44 -6.76 -7.97
CA GLY A 43 -5.98 -5.89 -9.07
C GLY A 43 -6.15 -4.40 -8.81
N LYS A 44 -6.66 -4.00 -7.64
CA LYS A 44 -6.88 -2.60 -7.27
C LYS A 44 -5.57 -1.94 -6.85
N THR A 45 -5.38 -0.70 -7.26
CA THR A 45 -4.26 0.15 -6.82
C THR A 45 -4.69 1.03 -5.66
N THR A 46 -3.89 1.06 -4.60
CA THR A 46 -4.08 1.95 -3.44
C THR A 46 -2.82 2.76 -3.20
N THR A 47 -3.00 4.05 -2.97
CA THR A 47 -1.91 4.98 -2.72
C THR A 47 -1.72 5.20 -1.23
N TYR A 48 -0.49 4.99 -0.76
CA TYR A 48 -0.07 5.16 0.63
C TYR A 48 0.91 6.31 0.72
N GLN A 49 0.66 7.25 1.63
CA GLN A 49 1.62 8.29 1.97
C GLN A 49 2.31 7.89 3.27
N VAL A 50 3.63 7.98 3.29
CA VAL A 50 4.36 7.89 4.56
C VAL A 50 3.96 9.11 5.37
N ARG A 51 3.46 8.89 6.59
CA ARG A 51 3.31 9.95 7.57
C ARG A 51 4.34 9.68 8.64
N CYS A 52 5.43 10.46 8.62
CA CYS A 52 6.30 10.55 9.78
C CYS A 52 5.58 11.47 10.79
N SER A 53 5.17 10.91 11.92
CA SER A 53 4.64 11.66 13.07
C SER A 53 5.73 11.91 14.08
#